data_AF-A0A0F6AID0-F1
#
_entry.id   AF-A0A0F6AID0-F1
#
_cell.length_a   1.000
_cell.length_b   1.000
_cell.length_c   1.000
_cell.angle_alpha   90.00
_cell.angle_beta   90.00
_cell.angle_gamma   90.00
#
_symmetry.space_group_name_H-M   'P 1'
#
loop_
_entity.id
_entity.type
_entity.pdbx_description
1 polymer ?
#
loop_
_entity_poly.entity_id
_entity_poly.type
_entity_poly.pdbx_seq_one_letter_code
_entity_poly.pdbx_strand_id
1 'polypeptide(L)'
;MIGHVLIIKIILLIALLRVLAITEKPILCAGIYSSVALIFGFMSGAALTYIAVTVGISFALSFLYFWLLNRFNHGPLYFVIMILGLGIGLV
;
A
#
# COMPACT_ATOMS: atom_id res chain seq x y z
N MET A 1 -19.29 -9.28 -3.12
CA MET A 1 -18.09 -8.81 -3.87
C MET A 1 -17.13 -7.96 -3.03
N ILE A 2 -17.57 -7.13 -2.08
CA ILE A 2 -16.70 -6.24 -1.28
C ILE A 2 -15.71 -6.99 -0.35
N GLY A 3 -16.11 -8.14 0.21
CA GLY A 3 -15.26 -8.91 1.14
C GLY A 3 -13.99 -9.49 0.50
N HIS A 4 -14.05 -9.94 -0.76
CA HIS A 4 -12.88 -10.54 -1.42
C HIS A 4 -11.78 -9.52 -1.72
N VAL A 5 -12.15 -8.28 -2.06
CA VAL A 5 -11.18 -7.21 -2.37
C VAL A 5 -10.39 -6.81 -1.12
N LEU A 6 -11.06 -6.75 0.04
CA LEU A 6 -10.40 -6.46 1.33
C LEU A 6 -9.40 -7.56 1.72
N ILE A 7 -9.75 -8.83 1.53
CA ILE A 7 -8.86 -9.96 1.82
C ILE A 7 -7.60 -9.90 0.94
N ILE A 8 -7.76 -9.62 -0.36
CA ILE A 8 -6.62 -9.48 -1.29
C ILE A 8 -5.69 -8.35 -0.85
N LYS A 9 -6.25 -7.19 -0.48
CA LYS A 9 -5.47 -6.06 0.04
C LYS A 9 -4.69 -6.42 1.30
N ILE A 10 -5.30 -7.11 2.26
CA ILE A 10 -4.64 -7.53 3.51
C ILE A 10 -3.48 -8.49 3.21
N ILE A 11 -3.70 -9.49 2.35
CA ILE A 11 -2.65 -10.45 1.94
C ILE A 11 -1.50 -9.70 1.25
N LEU A 12 -1.81 -8.79 0.33
CA LEU A 12 -0.84 -7.97 -0.36
C LEU A 12 -0.03 -7.12 0.63
N LEU A 13 -0.68 -6.51 1.62
CA LEU A 13 -0.03 -5.68 2.63
C LEU A 13 0.91 -6.50 3.51
N ILE A 14 0.51 -7.69 3.95
CA ILE A 14 1.37 -8.61 4.70
C ILE A 14 2.58 -9.05 3.86
N ALA A 15 2.38 -9.35 2.57
CA ALA A 15 3.46 -9.69 1.66
C ALA A 15 4.44 -8.52 1.49
N LEU A 16 3.94 -7.29 1.33
CA LEU A 16 4.75 -6.08 1.21
C LEU A 16 5.50 -5.75 2.49
N LEU A 17 4.92 -6.02 3.67
CA LEU A 17 5.62 -5.89 4.95
C LEU A 17 6.80 -6.86 5.05
N ARG A 18 6.63 -8.12 4.59
CA ARG A 18 7.74 -9.08 4.50
C ARG A 18 8.83 -8.61 3.55
N VAL A 19 8.44 -8.08 2.38
CA VAL A 19 9.40 -7.49 1.43
C VAL A 19 10.11 -6.29 2.04
N LEU A 20 9.41 -5.42 2.76
CA LEU A 20 10.00 -4.26 3.43
C LEU A 20 11.00 -4.69 4.51
N ALA A 21 10.69 -5.72 5.29
CA ALA A 21 11.57 -6.24 6.34
C ALA A 21 12.87 -6.84 5.79
N ILE A 22 12.87 -7.34 4.54
CA ILE A 22 14.05 -7.93 3.90
C ILE A 22 14.83 -6.87 3.10
N THR A 23 14.12 -5.98 2.40
CA THR A 23 14.73 -5.04 1.45
C THR A 23 15.02 -3.66 2.04
N GLU A 24 14.35 -3.30 3.15
CA GLU A 24 14.36 -1.97 3.80
C GLU A 24 14.10 -0.80 2.82
N LYS A 25 13.52 -1.10 1.66
CA LYS A 25 13.32 -0.18 0.54
C LYS A 25 11.83 0.15 0.40
N PRO A 26 11.34 1.23 1.03
CA PRO A 26 9.92 1.58 1.01
C PRO A 26 9.39 1.88 -0.39
N ILE A 27 10.26 2.34 -1.30
CA ILE A 27 9.89 2.64 -2.69
C ILE A 27 9.50 1.39 -3.49
N LEU A 28 10.10 0.23 -3.19
CA LEU A 28 9.74 -1.02 -3.84
C LEU A 28 8.32 -1.43 -3.41
N CYS A 29 8.01 -1.32 -2.12
CA CYS A 29 6.70 -1.66 -1.61
C CYS A 29 5.60 -0.74 -2.18
N ALA A 30 5.87 0.57 -2.24
CA ALA A 30 4.94 1.53 -2.84
C ALA A 30 4.71 1.28 -4.33
N GLY A 31 5.76 0.95 -5.09
CA GLY A 31 5.65 0.66 -6.52
C GLY A 31 4.86 -0.62 -6.83
N ILE A 32 5.08 -1.69 -6.05
CA ILE A 32 4.29 -2.91 -6.17
C ILE A 32 2.84 -2.63 -5.82
N TYR A 33 2.58 -1.85 -4.76
CA TYR A 33 1.22 -1.51 -4.38
C TYR A 33 0.48 -0.69 -5.46
N SER A 34 1.11 0.37 -5.96
CA SER A 34 0.52 1.25 -6.97
C SER A 34 0.30 0.55 -8.30
N SER A 35 1.16 -0.40 -8.68
CA SER A 35 0.99 -1.17 -9.92
C SER A 35 -0.23 -2.09 -9.85
N VAL A 36 -0.49 -2.70 -8.69
CA VAL A 36 -1.73 -3.45 -8.45
C VAL A 36 -2.94 -2.51 -8.54
N ALA A 37 -2.91 -1.36 -7.87
CA ALA A 37 -3.99 -0.38 -7.92
C ALA A 37 -4.26 0.11 -9.36
N LEU A 38 -3.21 0.29 -10.16
CA LEU A 38 -3.30 0.69 -11.56
C LEU A 38 -3.97 -0.39 -12.42
N ILE A 39 -3.61 -1.66 -12.26
CA ILE A 39 -4.25 -2.77 -12.97
C ILE A 39 -5.74 -2.83 -12.65
N PHE A 40 -6.11 -2.75 -11.37
CA PHE A 40 -7.52 -2.72 -10.95
C PHE A 40 -8.25 -1.47 -11.48
N GLY A 41 -7.57 -0.31 -11.52
CA GLY A 41 -8.09 0.92 -12.12
C GLY A 41 -8.43 0.73 -13.59
N PHE A 42 -7.54 0.12 -14.38
CA PHE A 42 -7.80 -0.17 -15.79
C PHE A 42 -8.93 -1.18 -15.99
N MET A 43 -9.02 -2.22 -15.15
CA MET A 43 -10.11 -3.20 -15.21
C MET A 43 -11.49 -2.60 -14.91
N SER A 44 -11.55 -1.48 -14.19
CA SER A 44 -12.81 -0.80 -13.86
C SER A 44 -13.45 -0.06 -15.05
N GLY A 45 -12.71 0.16 -16.14
CA GLY A 45 -13.17 0.97 -17.27
C GLY A 45 -13.25 2.47 -16.99
N ALA A 46 -12.67 2.94 -15.88
CA ALA A 46 -12.65 4.36 -15.53
C ALA A 46 -11.79 5.20 -16.49
N ALA A 47 -12.02 6.51 -16.49
CA ALA A 47 -11.25 7.45 -17.31
C ALA A 47 -9.76 7.43 -16.91
N LEU A 48 -8.86 7.50 -17.91
CA LEU A 48 -7.41 7.46 -17.70
C LEU A 48 -6.93 8.54 -16.73
N THR A 49 -7.48 9.75 -16.82
CA THR A 49 -7.16 10.87 -15.92
C THR A 49 -7.51 10.56 -14.47
N TYR A 50 -8.67 9.95 -14.24
CA TYR A 50 -9.08 9.51 -12.91
C TYR A 50 -8.16 8.41 -12.36
N ILE A 51 -7.80 7.43 -13.19
CA ILE A 51 -6.88 6.35 -12.81
C ILE A 51 -5.49 6.92 -12.48
N ALA A 52 -4.95 7.82 -13.30
CA ALA A 52 -3.63 8.41 -13.08
C ALA A 52 -3.56 9.21 -11.77
N VAL A 53 -4.58 10.02 -11.48
CA VAL A 53 -4.64 10.79 -10.22
C VAL A 53 -4.77 9.86 -9.01
N THR A 54 -5.68 8.89 -9.06
CA THR A 54 -5.90 7.96 -7.95
C THR A 54 -4.66 7.08 -7.69
N VAL A 55 -4.03 6.54 -8.73
CA VAL A 55 -2.78 5.77 -8.60
C VAL A 55 -1.65 6.63 -8.06
N GLY A 56 -1.51 7.88 -8.51
CA GLY A 56 -0.50 8.80 -8.01
C GLY A 56 -0.66 9.11 -6.52
N ILE A 57 -1.90 9.37 -6.09
CA ILE A 57 -2.23 9.56 -4.67
C ILE A 57 -1.92 8.29 -3.88
N SER A 58 -2.39 7.13 -4.35
CA SER A 58 -2.12 5.84 -3.69
C SER A 58 -0.62 5.56 -3.60
N PHE A 59 0.17 5.84 -4.65
CA PHE A 59 1.62 5.67 -4.63
C PHE A 59 2.28 6.55 -3.56
N ALA A 60 1.92 7.84 -3.51
CA ALA A 60 2.47 8.78 -2.53
C ALA A 60 2.13 8.38 -1.09
N LEU A 61 0.88 7.99 -0.82
CA LEU A 61 0.48 7.52 0.51
C LEU A 61 1.15 6.20 0.88
N SER A 62 1.23 5.24 -0.04
CA SER A 62 1.89 3.96 0.20
C SER A 62 3.37 4.16 0.49
N PHE A 63 4.02 5.05 -0.27
CA PHE A 63 5.41 5.41 -0.04
C PHE A 63 5.61 6.04 1.34
N LEU A 64 4.79 7.03 1.70
CA LEU A 64 4.83 7.66 3.02
C LEU A 64 4.62 6.62 4.13
N TYR A 65 3.65 5.72 3.97
CA TYR A 65 3.34 4.65 4.91
C TYR A 65 4.53 3.72 5.14
N PHE A 66 5.04 3.09 4.07
CA PHE A 66 6.16 2.16 4.18
C PHE A 66 7.45 2.86 4.62
N TRP A 67 7.64 4.12 4.23
CA TRP A 67 8.77 4.92 4.70
C TRP A 67 8.71 5.17 6.20
N LEU A 68 7.53 5.53 6.73
CA LEU A 68 7.32 5.73 8.15
C LEU A 68 7.53 4.43 8.93
N LEU A 69 7.00 3.32 8.40
CA LEU A 69 7.14 1.99 8.99
C LEU A 69 8.62 1.56 9.05
N ASN A 70 9.39 1.82 8.00
CA ASN A 70 10.82 1.57 7.95
C ASN A 70 11.61 2.47 8.92
N ARG A 71 11.24 3.76 9.01
CA ARG A 71 11.91 4.74 9.89
C ARG A 71 11.73 4.39 11.37
N PHE A 72 10.56 3.89 11.74
CA PHE A 72 10.23 3.54 13.13
C PHE A 72 10.32 2.04 13.43
N ASN A 73 10.99 1.24 12.59
CA ASN A 73 11.07 -0.22 12.70
C ASN A 73 11.46 -0.74 14.11
N HIS A 74 12.22 0.03 14.88
CA HIS A 74 12.71 -0.34 16.21
C HIS A 74 11.95 0.33 17.38
N GLY A 75 10.95 1.16 17.11
CA GLY A 75 10.21 1.92 18.13
C GLY A 75 8.80 1.36 18.38
N PRO A 76 8.18 1.69 19.54
CA PRO A 76 6.79 1.32 19.81
C PRO A 76 5.79 1.93 18.81
N LEU A 77 6.19 3.01 18.14
CA LEU A 77 5.45 3.63 17.04
C LEU A 77 5.26 2.70 15.84
N TYR A 78 6.12 1.70 15.63
CA TYR A 78 5.96 0.70 14.58
C TYR A 78 4.59 0.01 14.64
N PHE A 79 4.20 -0.46 15.83
CA PHE A 79 2.94 -1.15 16.03
C PHE A 79 1.74 -0.24 15.79
N VAL A 80 1.84 1.03 16.19
CA VAL A 80 0.78 2.02 15.96
C VAL A 80 0.59 2.25 14.46
N ILE A 81 1.67 2.49 13.72
CA ILE A 81 1.63 2.74 12.27
C ILE A 81 1.13 1.49 11.53
N MET A 82 1.59 0.30 11.93
CA MET A 82 1.14 -0.97 11.36
C MET A 82 -0.38 -1.18 11.52
N ILE A 83 -0.93 -0.94 12.71
CA ILE A 83 -2.38 -1.04 12.96
C ILE A 83 -3.13 0.05 12.19
N LEU A 84 -2.59 1.27 12.13
CA LEU A 84 -3.18 2.36 11.35
C LEU A 84 -3.29 1.99 9.87
N GLY A 85 -2.24 1.43 9.27
CA GLY A 85 -2.26 0.98 7.88
C GLY A 85 -3.29 -0.11 7.62
N LEU A 86 -3.43 -1.05 8.56
CA LEU A 86 -4.38 -2.15 8.46
C LEU A 86 -5.84 -1.68 8.62
N GLY A 87 -6.09 -0.78 9.57
CA GLY A 87 -7.43 -0.29 9.90
C GLY A 87 -7.95 0.77 8.94
N ILE A 88 -7.06 1.62 8.41
CA ILE A 88 -7.45 2.66 7.49
C ILE A 88 -7.62 2.12 6.07
N GLY A 89 -6.91 1.05 5.69
CA GLY A 89 -6.96 0.53 4.32
C GLY A 89 -6.59 1.61 3.28
N LEU A 90 -5.88 2.66 3.69
CA LEU A 90 -5.39 3.78 2.86
C LEU A 90 -4.20 3.38 1.98
N VAL A 91 -3.85 2.10 2.05
CA VAL A 91 -3.22 1.36 0.98
C VAL A 91 -4.36 0.59 0.33
#